data_AF-A0A453AQX6-F1
#
_entry.id   AF-A0A453AQX6-F1
#
_cell.length_a   1.000
_cell.length_b   1.000
_cell.length_c   1.000
_cell.angle_alpha   90.00
_cell.angle_beta   90.00
_cell.angle_gamma   90.00
#
_symmetry.space_group_name_H-M   'P 1'
#
loop_
_entity.id
_entity.type
_entity.pdbx_description
1 polymer ?
#
loop_
_entity_poly.entity_id
_entity_poly.type
_entity_poly.pdbx_seq_one_letter_code
_entity_poly.pdbx_strand_id
1 'polypeptide(L)'
;MLNSSYARSTAGSARRQSHAPVPYRQAPLAYEPAKYCLCAPRAKAPMWISWSDNNLGRRYLACPRGRSFGCGFFQWVDNETSPFLTRLLLDLRNVV
;
A
#
# COMPACT_ATOMS: atom_id res chain seq x y z
N MET A 1 39.34 -22.95 -29.87
CA MET A 1 39.93 -23.65 -28.71
C MET A 1 39.87 -22.72 -27.49
N LEU A 2 39.66 -23.30 -26.31
CA LEU A 2 39.50 -22.70 -24.96
C LEU A 2 40.69 -21.80 -24.55
N ASN A 3 40.63 -20.86 -23.59
CA ASN A 3 40.28 -20.96 -22.15
C ASN A 3 40.11 -19.54 -21.56
N SER A 4 39.09 -19.24 -20.73
CA SER A 4 39.07 -19.32 -19.24
C SER A 4 40.15 -18.48 -18.55
N SER A 5 39.86 -17.45 -17.74
CA SER A 5 39.37 -17.50 -16.34
C SER A 5 39.44 -16.05 -15.79
N TYR A 6 38.60 -15.54 -14.88
CA TYR A 6 38.45 -15.91 -13.47
C TYR A 6 37.13 -15.40 -12.90
N ALA A 7 36.55 -16.22 -12.03
CA ALA A 7 35.34 -15.99 -11.27
C ALA A 7 35.48 -14.87 -10.21
N ARG A 8 34.34 -14.26 -9.85
CA ARG A 8 34.04 -14.01 -8.43
C ARG A 8 32.55 -14.11 -8.18
N SER A 9 32.15 -15.33 -7.81
CA SER A 9 30.92 -15.63 -7.12
C SER A 9 30.90 -14.85 -5.81
N THR A 10 30.04 -13.85 -5.69
CA THR A 10 29.53 -13.45 -4.38
C THR A 10 28.23 -14.20 -4.17
N ALA A 11 28.36 -15.39 -3.58
CA ALA A 11 27.28 -16.04 -2.87
C ALA A 11 26.87 -15.10 -1.72
N GLY A 12 26.03 -14.11 -2.04
CA GLY A 12 25.30 -13.37 -1.03
C GLY A 12 24.37 -14.37 -0.39
N SER A 13 24.74 -14.84 0.80
CA SER A 13 23.93 -15.69 1.65
C SER A 13 22.53 -15.09 1.74
N ALA A 14 21.61 -15.60 0.91
CA ALA A 14 20.20 -15.30 1.01
C ALA A 14 19.72 -15.98 2.28
N ARG A 15 19.98 -15.32 3.42
CA ARG A 15 19.25 -15.55 4.65
C ARG A 15 17.79 -15.52 4.22
N ARG A 16 17.13 -16.67 4.23
CA ARG A 16 15.68 -16.78 4.17
C ARG A 16 15.21 -16.01 5.40
N GLN A 17 15.01 -14.71 5.23
CA GLN A 17 14.24 -13.92 6.17
C GLN A 17 12.89 -14.60 6.11
N SER A 18 12.56 -15.32 7.18
CA SER A 18 11.22 -15.77 7.49
C SER A 18 10.37 -14.52 7.71
N HIS A 19 10.12 -13.79 6.62
CA HIS A 19 9.12 -12.75 6.60
C HIS A 19 7.81 -13.43 6.95
N ALA A 20 7.05 -12.81 7.85
CA ALA A 20 5.68 -13.23 8.09
C ALA A 20 4.99 -13.41 6.72
N PRO A 21 4.19 -14.47 6.53
CA PRO A 21 3.54 -14.75 5.25
C PRO A 21 2.66 -13.59 4.76
N VAL A 22 2.33 -12.65 5.67
CA VAL A 22 1.69 -11.38 5.36
C VAL A 22 2.72 -10.26 5.47
N PRO A 23 3.00 -9.51 4.38
CA PRO A 23 3.81 -8.30 4.45
C PRO A 23 3.19 -7.32 5.45
N TYR A 24 3.99 -6.87 6.43
CA TYR A 24 3.52 -6.05 7.56
C TYR A 24 2.72 -4.81 7.13
N ARG A 25 2.99 -4.24 5.94
CA ARG A 25 2.07 -3.36 5.20
C ARG A 25 2.33 -3.49 3.70
N GLN A 26 1.28 -3.64 2.90
CA GLN A 26 1.38 -3.46 1.46
C GLN A 26 1.78 -2.00 1.16
N ALA A 27 2.89 -1.79 0.44
CA ALA A 27 3.32 -0.43 0.11
C ALA A 27 2.24 0.29 -0.72
N PRO A 28 2.08 1.63 -0.60
CA PRO A 28 0.96 2.35 -1.22
C PRO A 28 0.80 2.13 -2.74
N LEU A 29 1.90 1.83 -3.45
CA LEU A 29 1.91 1.60 -4.90
C LEU A 29 2.07 0.11 -5.29
N ALA A 30 2.20 -0.80 -4.32
CA ALA A 30 2.46 -2.22 -4.55
C ALA A 30 1.19 -3.09 -4.74
N TYR A 31 0.02 -2.48 -4.83
CA TYR A 31 -1.24 -3.20 -5.05
C TYR A 31 -1.49 -3.51 -6.53
N GLU A 32 -2.16 -4.62 -6.79
CA GLU A 32 -2.61 -5.01 -8.11
C GLU A 32 -4.11 -5.35 -8.11
N PRO A 33 -4.84 -5.10 -9.21
CA PRO A 33 -4.38 -4.43 -10.43
C PRO A 33 -4.16 -2.92 -10.22
N ALA A 34 -3.17 -2.34 -10.92
CA ALA A 34 -2.90 -0.91 -10.87
C ALA A 34 -4.10 -0.06 -11.31
N LYS A 35 -4.44 0.96 -10.52
CA LYS A 35 -5.45 1.97 -10.87
C LYS A 35 -4.79 3.34 -10.98
N TYR A 36 -5.13 4.07 -12.04
CA TYR A 36 -4.51 5.34 -12.37
C TYR A 36 -5.48 6.48 -12.16
N CYS A 37 -4.95 7.62 -11.69
CA CYS A 37 -5.71 8.86 -11.65
C CYS A 37 -5.88 9.46 -13.06
N LEU A 38 -6.71 10.49 -13.17
CA LEU A 38 -7.05 11.15 -14.44
C LEU A 38 -6.11 12.31 -14.82
N CYS A 39 -5.03 12.53 -14.08
CA CYS A 39 -4.04 13.56 -14.42
C CYS A 39 -3.30 13.24 -15.72
N ALA A 40 -2.74 14.28 -16.36
CA ALA A 40 -1.71 14.15 -17.39
C ALA A 40 -0.35 14.60 -16.81
N PRO A 41 0.72 13.79 -16.89
CA PRO A 41 0.71 12.35 -17.20
C PRO A 41 -0.07 11.55 -16.14
N ARG A 42 -0.60 10.37 -16.53
CA ARG A 42 -1.30 9.47 -15.60
C ARG A 42 -0.32 8.89 -14.60
N ALA A 43 -0.73 8.85 -13.34
CA ALA A 43 0.04 8.25 -12.25
C ALA A 43 -0.81 7.20 -11.51
N LYS A 44 -0.17 6.10 -11.09
CA LYS A 44 -0.80 5.08 -10.23
C LYS A 44 -1.23 5.75 -8.93
N ALA A 45 -2.47 5.51 -8.52
CA ALA A 45 -3.05 6.13 -7.33
C ALA A 45 -2.55 5.41 -6.07
N PRO A 46 -1.81 6.04 -5.15
CA PRO A 46 -1.42 5.39 -3.91
C PRO A 46 -2.63 4.95 -3.08
N MET A 47 -2.49 3.80 -2.42
CA MET A 47 -3.42 3.28 -1.42
C MET A 47 -3.11 3.83 -0.04
N TRP A 48 -4.07 4.56 0.52
CA TRP A 48 -4.02 5.20 1.81
C TRP A 48 -4.98 4.53 2.80
N ILE A 49 -4.79 4.81 4.08
CA ILE A 49 -5.70 4.42 5.16
C ILE A 49 -6.41 5.67 5.64
N SER A 50 -7.74 5.61 5.75
CA SER A 50 -8.52 6.68 6.37
C SER A 50 -8.40 6.63 7.90
N TRP A 51 -8.29 7.81 8.49
CA TRP A 51 -8.24 8.02 9.93
C TRP A 51 -9.45 8.79 10.46
N SER A 52 -10.46 9.04 9.63
CA SER A 52 -11.72 9.63 10.08
C SER A 52 -12.49 8.65 10.94
N ASP A 53 -13.19 9.11 11.98
CA ASP A 53 -13.91 8.25 12.91
C ASP A 53 -14.87 7.27 12.23
N ASN A 54 -15.60 7.71 11.20
CA ASN A 54 -16.55 6.86 10.47
C ASN A 54 -15.90 5.86 9.50
N ASN A 55 -14.61 5.97 9.21
CA ASN A 55 -13.90 5.11 8.24
C ASN A 55 -12.53 4.68 8.76
N LEU A 56 -12.36 4.54 10.07
CA LEU A 56 -11.07 4.18 10.65
C LEU A 56 -10.54 2.89 10.07
N GLY A 57 -9.29 2.91 9.61
CA GLY A 57 -8.62 1.74 9.05
C GLY A 57 -9.05 1.38 7.62
N ARG A 58 -10.11 2.00 7.08
CA ARG A 58 -10.60 1.71 5.72
C ARG A 58 -9.66 2.26 4.67
N ARG A 59 -9.27 1.43 3.68
CA ARG A 59 -8.32 1.84 2.64
C ARG A 59 -9.01 2.50 1.45
N TYR A 60 -8.36 3.51 0.88
CA TYR A 60 -8.79 4.20 -0.33
C TYR A 60 -7.63 4.50 -1.27
N LEU A 61 -7.91 4.62 -2.55
CA LEU A 61 -7.00 5.12 -3.57
C LEU A 61 -7.29 6.60 -3.80
N ALA A 62 -6.25 7.43 -3.92
CA ALA A 62 -6.44 8.84 -4.26
C ALA A 62 -5.36 9.38 -5.20
N CYS A 63 -5.67 10.47 -5.89
CA CYS A 63 -4.70 11.18 -6.72
C CYS A 63 -3.47 11.58 -5.88
N PRO A 64 -2.24 11.29 -6.34
CA PRO A 64 -1.02 11.65 -5.61
C PRO A 64 -0.80 13.17 -5.50
N ARG A 65 -1.45 13.98 -6.36
CA ARG A 65 -1.41 15.46 -6.28
C ARG A 65 -2.39 16.03 -5.24
N GLY A 66 -3.10 15.18 -4.50
CA GLY A 66 -4.07 15.60 -3.49
C GLY A 66 -5.39 16.13 -4.07
N ARG A 67 -6.28 16.63 -3.20
CA ARG A 67 -7.60 17.14 -3.60
C ARG A 67 -7.54 18.52 -4.24
N SER A 68 -6.70 19.43 -3.73
CA SER A 68 -6.67 20.82 -4.18
C SER A 68 -5.99 21.01 -5.55
N PHE A 69 -5.00 20.20 -5.86
CA PHE A 69 -4.17 20.33 -7.08
C PHE A 69 -4.26 19.09 -8.00
N GLY A 70 -5.00 18.07 -7.60
CA GLY A 70 -5.18 16.84 -8.36
C GLY A 70 -6.48 16.81 -9.15
N CYS A 71 -6.67 15.72 -9.90
CA CYS A 71 -7.87 15.49 -10.70
C CYS A 71 -9.08 15.00 -9.88
N GLY A 72 -9.01 15.01 -8.55
CA GLY A 72 -10.08 14.53 -7.68
C GLY A 72 -10.31 13.01 -7.67
N PHE A 73 -9.47 12.22 -8.35
CA PHE A 73 -9.58 10.75 -8.32
C PHE A 73 -9.59 10.21 -6.88
N PHE A 74 -10.63 9.45 -6.55
CA PHE A 74 -10.84 8.81 -5.26
C PHE A 74 -11.63 7.51 -5.44
N GLN A 75 -11.24 6.44 -4.75
CA GLN A 75 -12.00 5.19 -4.73
C GLN A 75 -11.75 4.41 -3.44
N TRP A 76 -12.81 3.94 -2.79
CA TRP A 76 -12.68 2.99 -1.68
C TRP A 76 -12.18 1.63 -2.16
N VAL A 77 -11.23 1.05 -1.42
CA VAL A 77 -10.72 -0.31 -1.67
C VAL A 77 -11.53 -1.31 -0.88
N ASP A 78 -11.74 -1.02 0.40
CA ASP A 78 -12.50 -1.87 1.31
C ASP A 78 -13.97 -1.46 1.33
N ASN A 79 -14.87 -2.40 1.63
CA ASN A 79 -16.28 -2.10 1.90
C ASN A 79 -16.43 -1.27 3.18
N GLU A 80 -17.62 -0.72 3.39
CA GLU A 80 -17.94 -0.04 4.64
C GLU A 80 -17.80 -0.98 5.82
N THR A 81 -17.19 -0.49 6.89
CA THR A 81 -17.06 -1.23 8.13
C THR A 81 -18.40 -1.25 8.85
N SER A 82 -18.74 -2.37 9.49
CA SER A 82 -19.97 -2.44 10.29
C SER A 82 -19.92 -1.45 11.46
N PRO A 83 -21.09 -0.99 11.97
CA PRO A 83 -21.13 -0.08 13.12
C PRO A 83 -20.38 -0.63 14.34
N PHE A 84 -20.47 -1.94 14.59
CA PHE A 84 -19.72 -2.61 15.65
C PHE A 84 -18.21 -2.48 15.48
N LEU A 85 -17.69 -2.78 14.29
CA LEU A 85 -16.25 -2.68 14.02
C LEU A 85 -15.77 -1.24 14.06
N THR A 86 -16.53 -0.30 13.52
CA THR A 86 -16.21 1.13 13.63
C THR A 86 -16.11 1.55 15.09
N ARG A 87 -17.06 1.13 15.94
CA ARG A 87 -17.03 1.43 17.37
C ARG A 87 -15.84 0.78 18.08
N LEU A 88 -15.59 -0.50 17.82
CA LEU A 88 -14.46 -1.23 18.40
C LEU A 88 -13.13 -0.56 18.05
N LEU A 89 -12.93 -0.18 16.78
CA LEU A 89 -11.70 0.48 16.32
C LEU A 89 -11.54 1.88 16.95
N LEU A 90 -12.64 2.61 17.13
CA LEU A 90 -12.65 3.89 17.85
C LEU A 90 -12.25 3.72 19.31
N ASP A 91 -12.87 2.78 20.01
CA ASP A 91 -12.58 2.50 21.41
C ASP A 91 -11.10 2.12 21.56
N LEU A 92 -10.61 1.17 20.76
CA LEU A 92 -9.21 0.75 20.77
C LEU A 92 -8.22 1.88 20.47
N ARG A 93 -8.56 2.83 19.59
CA ARG A 93 -7.71 4.00 19.32
C ARG A 93 -7.60 4.93 20.53
N ASN A 94 -8.68 5.06 21.31
CA ASN A 94 -8.77 6.03 22.41
C ASN A 94 -8.19 5.51 23.74
N VAL A 95 -7.90 4.20 23.85
CA VAL A 95 -7.28 3.61 25.06
C VAL A 95 -5.76 3.69 25.08
N VAL A 96 -5.13 4.15 24.00
CA VAL A 96 -3.66 4.29 23.85
C VAL A 96 -3.30 5.76 23.76
#